data_AF-A0A329NQY6-F1
#
_entry.id   AF-A0A329NQY6-F1
#
_cell.length_a   1.000
_cell.length_b   1.000
_cell.length_c   1.000
_cell.angle_alpha   90.00
_cell.angle_beta   90.00
_cell.angle_gamma   90.00
#
_symmetry.space_group_name_H-M   'P 1'
#
loop_
_entity.id
_entity.type
_entity.pdbx_description
1 polymer ?
#
loop_
_entity_poly.entity_id
_entity_poly.type
_entity_poly.pdbx_seq_one_letter_code
_entity_poly.pdbx_strand_id
1 'polypeptide(L)'
;METRDIVTRLNTLSEQLGQMQTELETIIDEWGKELIKNQDLQMENHYLRERVNQLLANDQPKEKEAAPEEKDGQRSPALQNLLNIYEDGFHICNISYGQRRENAEQCMFCLDILYGMEGKR
;
A
#
# COMPACT_ATOMS: atom_id res chain seq x y z
N MET A 1 -52.97 3.17 -31.57
CA MET A 1 -52.57 3.97 -30.39
C MET A 1 -51.70 3.14 -29.45
N GLU A 2 -52.07 1.90 -29.14
CA GLU A 2 -51.33 1.04 -28.19
C GLU A 2 -49.84 0.79 -28.51
N THR A 3 -49.47 0.59 -29.78
CA THR A 3 -48.05 0.38 -30.16
C THR A 3 -47.18 1.61 -29.92
N ARG A 4 -47.76 2.82 -30.09
CA ARG A 4 -47.04 4.08 -29.83
C ARG A 4 -46.73 4.22 -28.34
N ASP A 5 -47.67 3.80 -27.50
CA ASP A 5 -47.57 3.87 -26.04
C ASP A 5 -46.54 2.89 -25.46
N ILE A 6 -46.41 1.71 -26.07
CA ILE A 6 -45.37 0.73 -25.72
C ILE A 6 -43.98 1.26 -26.09
N VAL A 7 -43.84 1.89 -27.26
CA VAL A 7 -42.55 2.47 -27.69
C VAL A 7 -42.13 3.62 -26.78
N THR A 8 -43.04 4.49 -26.35
CA THR A 8 -42.72 5.53 -25.36
C THR A 8 -42.27 4.93 -24.04
N ARG A 9 -42.95 3.91 -23.52
CA ARG A 9 -42.54 3.22 -22.27
C ARG A 9 -41.16 2.55 -22.39
N LEU A 10 -40.86 1.96 -23.55
CA LEU A 10 -39.56 1.36 -23.81
C LEU A 10 -38.45 2.42 -23.80
N ASN A 11 -38.69 3.56 -24.45
CA ASN A 11 -37.73 4.66 -24.48
C ASN A 11 -37.49 5.24 -23.09
N THR A 12 -38.54 5.42 -22.28
CA THR A 12 -38.38 5.90 -20.90
C THR A 12 -37.58 4.93 -20.05
N LEU A 13 -37.81 3.61 -20.19
CA LEU A 13 -37.03 2.60 -19.47
C LEU A 13 -35.57 2.59 -19.92
N SER A 14 -35.32 2.76 -21.23
CA SER A 14 -33.96 2.85 -21.77
C SER A 14 -33.22 4.07 -21.22
N GLU A 15 -33.90 5.20 -21.08
CA GLU A 15 -33.31 6.43 -20.52
C GLU A 15 -33.02 6.27 -19.02
N GLN A 16 -33.94 5.66 -18.27
CA GLN A 16 -33.72 5.34 -16.86
C GLN A 16 -32.54 4.38 -16.65
N LEU A 17 -32.39 3.37 -17.52
CA LEU A 17 -31.22 2.47 -17.47
C LEU A 17 -29.91 3.23 -17.72
N GLY A 18 -29.90 4.17 -18.67
CA GLY A 18 -28.72 5.02 -18.93
C GLY A 18 -28.37 5.92 -17.74
N GLN A 19 -29.38 6.51 -17.10
CA GLN A 19 -29.18 7.29 -15.86
C GLN A 19 -28.61 6.42 -14.74
N MET A 20 -29.18 5.24 -14.52
CA MET A 20 -28.71 4.29 -13.50
C MET A 20 -27.27 3.83 -13.78
N GLN A 21 -26.89 3.60 -15.03
CA GLN A 21 -25.50 3.30 -15.40
C GLN A 21 -24.55 4.43 -14.98
N THR A 22 -24.94 5.68 -15.27
CA THR A 22 -24.12 6.86 -14.98
C THR A 22 -23.97 7.08 -13.45
N GLU A 23 -25.04 6.83 -12.70
CA GLU A 23 -25.00 6.83 -11.23
C GLU A 23 -24.07 5.75 -10.69
N LEU A 24 -24.09 4.54 -11.25
CA LEU A 24 -23.18 3.46 -10.86
C LEU A 24 -21.71 3.82 -11.13
N GLU A 25 -21.41 4.40 -12.29
CA GLU A 25 -20.06 4.88 -12.62
C GLU A 25 -19.59 5.92 -11.60
N THR A 26 -20.46 6.86 -11.23
CA THR A 26 -20.15 7.90 -10.23
C THR A 26 -19.86 7.28 -8.86
N ILE A 27 -20.67 6.32 -8.42
CA ILE A 27 -20.49 5.63 -7.13
C ILE A 27 -19.18 4.83 -7.11
N ILE A 28 -18.82 4.18 -8.21
CA ILE A 28 -17.54 3.45 -8.32
C ILE A 28 -16.36 4.42 -8.12
N ASP A 29 -16.39 5.58 -8.75
CA ASP A 29 -15.36 6.60 -8.61
C ASP A 29 -15.26 7.15 -7.18
N GLU A 30 -16.39 7.43 -6.56
CA GLU A 30 -16.45 7.89 -5.16
C GLU A 30 -15.94 6.83 -4.19
N TRP A 31 -16.34 5.58 -4.39
CA TRP A 31 -15.88 4.45 -3.59
C TRP A 31 -14.37 4.25 -3.72
N GLY A 32 -13.82 4.37 -4.93
CA GLY A 32 -12.37 4.32 -5.16
C GLY A 32 -11.61 5.38 -4.36
N LYS A 33 -12.11 6.62 -4.33
CA LYS A 33 -11.51 7.70 -3.53
C LYS A 33 -11.56 7.41 -2.03
N GLU A 34 -12.70 6.93 -1.53
CA GLU A 34 -12.84 6.63 -0.10
C GLU A 34 -12.00 5.41 0.30
N LEU A 35 -11.83 4.42 -0.59
CA LEU A 35 -10.95 3.28 -0.36
C LEU A 35 -9.49 3.70 -0.18
N ILE A 36 -8.98 4.57 -1.07
CA ILE A 36 -7.60 5.09 -0.97
C ILE A 36 -7.43 5.84 0.34
N LYS A 37 -8.34 6.77 0.65
CA LYS A 37 -8.31 7.52 1.90
C LYS A 37 -8.36 6.63 3.14
N ASN A 38 -9.14 5.55 3.09
CA ASN A 38 -9.19 4.59 4.19
C ASN A 38 -7.85 3.88 4.39
N GLN A 39 -7.20 3.45 3.29
CA GLN A 39 -5.87 2.84 3.35
C GLN A 39 -4.83 3.81 3.92
N ASP A 40 -4.84 5.07 3.49
CA ASP A 40 -3.96 6.12 4.02
C ASP A 40 -4.14 6.31 5.52
N LEU A 41 -5.39 6.40 5.99
CA LEU A 41 -5.70 6.52 7.41
C LEU A 41 -5.28 5.28 8.21
N GLN A 42 -5.44 4.08 7.65
CA GLN A 42 -4.98 2.85 8.30
C GLN A 42 -3.46 2.85 8.47
N MET A 43 -2.71 3.28 7.45
CA MET A 43 -1.26 3.42 7.53
C MET A 43 -0.85 4.48 8.56
N GLU A 44 -1.47 5.66 8.53
CA GLU A 44 -1.20 6.71 9.51
C GLU A 44 -1.47 6.21 10.95
N ASN A 45 -2.59 5.52 11.15
CA ASN A 45 -2.93 4.95 12.46
C ASN A 45 -1.88 3.92 12.92
N HIS A 46 -1.39 3.09 11.99
CA HIS A 46 -0.31 2.14 12.28
C HIS A 46 0.96 2.85 12.74
N TYR A 47 1.44 3.85 11.99
CA TYR A 47 2.65 4.60 12.34
C TYR A 47 2.50 5.38 13.66
N LEU A 48 1.33 5.96 13.90
CA LEU A 48 1.06 6.65 15.17
C LEU A 48 1.12 5.68 16.34
N ARG A 49 0.52 4.49 16.22
CA ARG A 49 0.60 3.44 17.26
C ARG A 49 2.03 2.99 17.50
N GLU A 50 2.79 2.76 16.43
CA GLU A 50 4.19 2.39 16.53
C GLU A 50 4.99 3.48 17.27
N ARG A 51 4.77 4.75 16.92
CA ARG A 51 5.42 5.89 17.58
C ARG A 51 5.06 5.98 19.05
N VAL A 52 3.79 5.81 19.41
CA VAL A 52 3.35 5.79 20.81
C VAL A 52 4.03 4.63 21.56
N ASN A 53 4.07 3.43 20.97
CA ASN A 53 4.73 2.29 21.59
C ASN A 53 6.24 2.53 21.82
N GLN A 54 6.94 3.18 20.87
CA GLN A 54 8.34 3.56 21.03
C GLN A 54 8.54 4.56 22.19
N LEU A 55 7.64 5.54 22.35
CA LEU A 55 7.71 6.50 23.45
C LEU A 55 7.45 5.81 24.80
N LEU A 56 6.43 4.95 24.89
CA LEU A 56 6.12 4.18 26.10
C LEU A 56 7.24 3.19 26.47
N ALA A 57 7.90 2.59 25.48
CA ALA A 57 9.06 1.73 25.71
C ALA A 57 10.30 2.49 26.19
N ASN A 58 10.39 3.80 25.92
CA ASN A 58 11.46 4.66 26.42
C ASN A 58 11.17 5.23 27.81
N ASP A 59 9.91 5.24 28.25
CA ASP A 59 9.49 5.69 29.60
C ASP A 59 9.52 4.57 30.65
N GLN A 60 9.80 3.31 30.27
CA GLN A 60 10.13 2.28 31.25
C GLN A 60 11.58 2.47 31.72
N PRO A 61 11.85 2.50 33.04
CA PRO A 61 13.22 2.45 33.53
C PRO A 61 13.79 1.10 33.09
N LYS A 62 14.69 1.13 32.10
CA LYS A 62 15.52 -0.03 31.74
C LYS A 62 16.36 -0.37 32.97
N GLU A 63 15.88 -1.31 33.78
CA GLU A 63 16.78 -2.12 34.59
C GLU A 63 17.77 -2.75 33.63
N LYS A 64 19.02 -2.27 33.76
CA LYS A 64 20.17 -2.71 32.99
C LYS A 64 20.47 -4.14 33.39
N GLU A 65 19.78 -5.10 32.79
CA GLU A 65 20.30 -6.45 32.72
C GLU A 65 21.29 -6.52 31.56
N ALA A 66 22.54 -6.70 31.96
CA ALA A 66 23.68 -6.84 31.09
C ALA A 66 23.57 -8.14 30.29
N ALA A 67 23.66 -8.01 28.96
CA ALA A 67 24.20 -9.06 28.09
C ALA A 67 25.12 -8.37 27.07
N PRO A 68 26.43 -8.66 27.09
CA PRO A 68 27.33 -8.24 26.03
C PRO A 68 27.37 -9.34 24.97
N GLU A 69 26.66 -9.15 23.86
CA GLU A 69 26.88 -9.88 22.61
C GLU A 69 27.08 -8.82 21.51
N GLU A 70 28.34 -8.46 21.23
CA GLU A 70 29.12 -8.97 20.11
C GLU A 70 28.55 -8.60 18.73
N LYS A 71 29.19 -7.59 18.13
CA LYS A 71 29.35 -7.23 16.70
C LYS A 71 28.61 -8.09 15.65
N ASP A 72 27.76 -7.47 14.81
CA ASP A 72 28.00 -7.21 13.37
C ASP A 72 26.76 -6.55 12.69
N GLY A 73 26.96 -5.63 11.75
CA GLY A 73 26.03 -5.33 10.64
C GLY A 73 24.53 -5.02 10.87
N GLN A 74 24.10 -4.24 11.88
CA GLN A 74 22.68 -3.87 11.99
C GLN A 74 22.23 -2.94 10.84
N ARG A 75 21.48 -3.50 9.87
CA ARG A 75 20.76 -2.74 8.83
C ARG A 75 19.83 -1.71 9.48
N SER A 76 19.72 -0.52 8.87
CA SER A 76 18.80 0.49 9.37
C SER A 76 17.34 -0.01 9.30
N PRO A 77 16.44 0.42 10.19
CA PRO A 77 15.02 0.03 10.15
C PRO A 77 14.36 0.30 8.79
N ALA A 78 14.76 1.37 8.11
CA ALA A 78 14.32 1.68 6.76
C ALA A 78 14.79 0.66 5.72
N LEU A 79 16.04 0.19 5.82
CA LEU A 79 16.58 -0.85 4.94
C LEU A 79 15.92 -2.21 5.20
N GLN A 80 15.57 -2.50 6.47
CA GLN A 80 14.83 -3.71 6.83
C GLN A 80 13.42 -3.72 6.23
N ASN A 81 12.72 -2.58 6.22
CA ASN A 81 11.41 -2.46 5.58
C ASN A 81 11.48 -2.73 4.06
N LEU A 82 12.47 -2.12 3.38
CA LEU A 82 12.68 -2.37 1.95
C LEU A 82 13.01 -3.83 1.64
N LEU A 83 13.75 -4.51 2.53
CA LEU A 83 14.02 -5.94 2.40
C LEU A 83 12.71 -6.75 2.48
N ASN A 84 11.85 -6.46 3.45
CA ASN A 84 10.58 -7.16 3.62
C ASN A 84 9.69 -7.02 2.36
N ILE A 85 9.57 -5.79 1.80
CA ILE A 85 8.81 -5.55 0.56
C ILE A 85 9.39 -6.34 -0.62
N TYR A 86 10.72 -6.45 -0.70
CA TYR A 86 11.41 -7.22 -1.74
C TYR A 86 11.18 -8.74 -1.60
N GLU A 87 11.19 -9.25 -0.36
CA GLU A 87 10.92 -10.66 -0.02
C GLU A 87 9.46 -11.06 -0.27
N ASP A 88 8.52 -10.13 -0.03
CA ASP A 88 7.09 -10.29 -0.38
C ASP A 88 6.85 -10.34 -1.90
N GLY A 89 7.90 -10.14 -2.70
CA GLY A 89 7.88 -10.30 -4.14
C GLY A 89 7.56 -9.02 -4.90
N PHE A 90 7.78 -7.84 -4.30
CA PHE A 90 7.59 -6.55 -4.96
C PHE A 90 8.91 -5.88 -5.32
N HIS A 91 8.88 -5.03 -6.34
CA HIS A 91 10.02 -4.19 -6.69
C HIS A 91 10.12 -2.97 -5.76
N ILE A 92 11.33 -2.67 -5.31
CA ILE A 92 11.66 -1.48 -4.50
C ILE A 92 12.46 -0.42 -5.27
N CYS A 93 12.75 -0.68 -6.54
CA CYS A 93 13.48 0.25 -7.40
C CYS A 93 12.54 1.28 -8.04
N ASN A 94 13.09 2.45 -8.39
CA ASN A 94 12.31 3.54 -9.00
C ASN A 94 11.64 3.17 -10.35
N ILE A 95 12.11 2.11 -11.01
CA ILE A 95 11.62 1.70 -12.33
C ILE A 95 10.26 1.00 -12.23
N SER A 96 10.06 0.21 -11.18
CA SER A 96 8.92 -0.71 -11.06
C SER A 96 8.33 -0.72 -9.65
N TYR A 97 8.53 0.35 -8.86
CA TYR A 97 8.19 0.36 -7.43
C TYR A 97 6.76 -0.14 -7.17
N GLY A 98 6.62 -1.14 -6.29
CA GLY A 98 5.32 -1.72 -5.91
C GLY A 98 4.71 -2.69 -6.93
N GLN A 99 5.35 -2.93 -8.09
CA GLN A 99 4.93 -3.99 -9.01
C GLN A 99 5.37 -5.37 -8.50
N ARG A 100 4.58 -6.40 -8.78
CA ARG A 100 4.94 -7.80 -8.49
C ARG A 100 6.10 -8.24 -9.39
N ARG A 101 7.06 -8.96 -8.81
CA ARG A 101 8.14 -9.64 -9.54
C ARG A 101 7.54 -10.86 -10.25
N GLU A 102 7.37 -10.76 -11.55
CA GLU A 102 6.97 -11.91 -12.37
C GLU A 102 8.02 -13.03 -12.23
N ASN A 103 7.57 -14.26 -11.95
CA ASN A 103 8.42 -15.45 -11.80
C ASN A 103 9.54 -15.38 -10.73
N ALA A 104 9.43 -14.50 -9.73
CA ALA A 104 10.45 -14.31 -8.70
C ALA A 104 11.85 -13.91 -9.24
N GLU A 105 11.92 -13.26 -10.40
CA GLU A 105 13.19 -12.84 -11.00
C GLU A 105 13.95 -11.83 -10.14
N GLN A 106 15.26 -11.99 -10.01
CA GLN A 106 16.11 -11.09 -9.22
C GLN A 106 16.33 -9.77 -9.96
N CYS A 107 15.75 -8.68 -9.45
CA CYS A 107 15.94 -7.34 -10.03
C CYS A 107 17.27 -6.73 -9.56
N MET A 108 18.22 -6.53 -10.48
CA MET A 108 19.54 -5.93 -10.19
C MET A 108 19.45 -4.57 -9.50
N PHE A 109 18.48 -3.73 -9.89
CA PHE A 109 18.28 -2.41 -9.27
C PHE A 109 17.78 -2.50 -7.83
N CYS A 110 16.98 -3.51 -7.49
CA CYS A 110 16.55 -3.73 -6.11
C CYS A 110 17.72 -4.23 -5.26
N LEU A 111 18.58 -5.08 -5.82
CA LEU A 111 19.78 -5.56 -5.14
C LEU A 111 20.78 -4.43 -4.88
N ASP A 112 20.95 -3.50 -5.81
CA ASP A 112 21.82 -2.32 -5.63
C ASP A 112 21.33 -1.43 -4.47
N ILE A 113 20.01 -1.27 -4.32
CA ILE A 113 19.43 -0.55 -3.17
C ILE A 113 19.68 -1.30 -1.85
N LEU A 114 19.55 -2.64 -1.85
CA LEU A 114 19.68 -3.46 -0.64
C LEU A 114 21.13 -3.69 -0.20
N TYR A 115 22.06 -3.80 -1.15
CA TYR A 115 23.43 -4.28 -0.93
C TYR A 115 24.52 -3.36 -1.51
N GLY A 116 24.18 -2.45 -2.44
CA GLY A 116 25.15 -1.60 -3.13
C GLY A 116 25.83 -0.53 -2.26
N MET A 117 25.35 -0.31 -1.03
CA MET A 117 25.93 0.65 -0.07
C MET A 117 27.05 0.07 0.83
N GLU A 118 27.41 -1.21 0.71
CA GLU A 118 28.45 -1.83 1.56
C GLU A 118 29.90 -1.44 1.16
N GLY A 119 30.10 -0.70 0.05
CA GLY A 119 31.43 -0.40 -0.50
C GLY A 119 31.86 1.08 -0.58
N LYS A 120 31.08 2.03 -0.05
CA LYS A 120 31.45 3.46 -0.04
C LYS A 120 31.18 4.11 1.31
N ARG A 121 32.00 3.77 2.31
CA ARG A 121 32.24 4.58 3.51
C ARG A 121 33.71 4.58 3.85
#